data_AF-A0A7X7IAS2-F1
#
_entry.id   AF-A0A7X7IAS2-F1
#
_cell.length_a   1.000
_cell.length_b   1.000
_cell.length_c   1.000
_cell.angle_alpha   90.00
_cell.angle_beta   90.00
_cell.angle_gamma   90.00
#
_symmetry.space_group_name_H-M   'P 1'
#
loop_
_entity.id
_entity.type
_entity.pdbx_description
1 polymer ?
#
loop_
_entity_poly.entity_id
_entity_poly.type
_entity_poly.pdbx_seq_one_letter_code
_entity_poly.pdbx_strand_id
1 'polypeptide(L)'
;MVQIAETAGAVLLENLVSASIPPEIGYRLAESGGGYKLRLDRPSDEDRVVEQEGHVLFMVESKLDEALQDVILNVKEGDEDRLVLEPAEGGA
;
A
#
# COMPACT_ATOMS: atom_id res chain seq x y z
N MET A 1 11.93 2.90 -4.83
CA MET A 1 10.49 2.76 -5.08
C MET A 1 9.88 2.04 -3.89
N VAL A 2 8.63 2.31 -3.52
CA VAL A 2 8.00 1.54 -2.44
C VAL A 2 7.80 0.10 -2.89
N GLN A 3 8.16 -0.85 -2.04
CA GLN A 3 8.00 -2.27 -2.30
C GLN A 3 6.84 -2.80 -1.48
N ILE A 4 6.12 -3.79 -2.00
CA ILE A 4 5.02 -4.45 -1.28
C ILE A 4 5.45 -5.88 -1.05
N ALA A 5 5.44 -6.32 0.21
CA ALA A 5 5.69 -7.71 0.55
C ALA A 5 4.59 -8.60 -0.05
N GLU A 6 4.93 -9.81 -0.48
CA GLU A 6 3.94 -10.74 -1.06
C GLU A 6 2.78 -11.02 -0.10
N THR A 7 3.09 -11.19 1.19
CA THR A 7 2.11 -11.33 2.28
C THR A 7 1.21 -10.11 2.41
N ALA A 8 1.77 -8.91 2.31
CA ALA A 8 1.00 -7.67 2.35
C ALA A 8 0.06 -7.55 1.14
N GLY A 9 0.50 -7.92 -0.06
CA GLY A 9 -0.33 -7.94 -1.26
C GLY A 9 -1.55 -8.84 -1.10
N ALA A 10 -1.35 -10.07 -0.60
CA ALA A 10 -2.44 -11.02 -0.36
C ALA A 10 -3.46 -10.51 0.67
N VAL A 11 -2.98 -9.95 1.78
CA VAL A 11 -3.85 -9.38 2.84
C VAL A 11 -4.60 -8.15 2.35
N LEU A 12 -3.98 -7.28 1.54
CA LEU A 12 -4.65 -6.14 0.92
C LEU A 12 -5.79 -6.62 0.02
N LEU A 13 -5.53 -7.61 -0.82
CA LEU A 13 -6.55 -8.20 -1.70
C LEU A 13 -7.69 -8.80 -0.89
N GLU A 14 -7.37 -9.62 0.11
CA GLU A 14 -8.37 -10.27 0.95
C GLU A 14 -9.24 -9.25 1.70
N ASN A 15 -8.65 -8.16 2.19
CA ASN A 15 -9.40 -7.08 2.82
C ASN A 15 -10.32 -6.36 1.83
N LEU A 16 -9.84 -6.05 0.61
CA LEU A 16 -10.68 -5.42 -0.42
C LEU A 16 -11.87 -6.32 -0.78
N VAL A 17 -11.62 -7.61 -0.99
CA VAL A 17 -12.65 -8.59 -1.31
C VAL A 17 -13.63 -8.76 -0.15
N SER A 18 -13.13 -8.91 1.09
CA SER A 18 -13.95 -9.08 2.29
C SER A 18 -14.80 -7.85 2.59
N ALA A 19 -14.28 -6.65 2.34
CA ALA A 19 -15.01 -5.40 2.46
C ALA A 19 -15.88 -5.08 1.24
N SER A 20 -15.94 -5.97 0.24
CA SER A 20 -16.72 -5.80 -1.00
C SER A 20 -16.37 -4.50 -1.75
N ILE A 21 -15.08 -4.16 -1.73
CA ILE A 21 -14.53 -2.99 -2.41
C ILE A 21 -14.38 -3.32 -3.91
N PRO A 22 -14.86 -2.44 -4.81
CA PRO A 22 -14.75 -2.69 -6.23
C PRO A 22 -13.28 -2.70 -6.69
N PRO A 23 -12.94 -3.44 -7.76
CA PRO A 23 -11.55 -3.60 -8.23
C PRO A 23 -10.87 -2.30 -8.65
N GLU A 24 -11.65 -1.26 -8.95
CA GLU A 24 -11.18 0.10 -9.28
C GLU A 24 -10.75 0.92 -8.06
N ILE A 25 -11.04 0.46 -6.83
CA ILE A 25 -10.67 1.12 -5.58
C ILE A 25 -9.63 0.26 -4.87
N GLY A 26 -8.59 0.90 -4.36
CA GLY A 26 -7.54 0.25 -3.59
C GLY A 26 -6.98 1.12 -2.48
N TYR A 27 -5.85 0.72 -1.91
CA TYR A 27 -5.22 1.45 -0.83
C TYR A 27 -4.26 2.51 -1.35
N ARG A 28 -4.64 3.78 -1.22
CA ARG A 28 -3.80 4.93 -1.50
C ARG A 28 -2.98 5.31 -0.29
N LEU A 29 -1.67 5.42 -0.48
CA LEU A 29 -0.76 5.97 0.50
C LEU A 29 -0.84 7.50 0.50
N ALA A 30 -1.17 8.06 1.66
CA ALA A 30 -1.21 9.50 1.87
C ALA A 30 -0.35 9.89 3.08
N GLU A 31 0.36 11.01 2.96
CA GLU A 31 1.05 11.60 4.09
C GLU A 31 0.01 12.20 5.07
N SER A 32 0.18 11.94 6.36
CA SER A 32 -0.72 12.40 7.42
C SER A 32 0.07 12.78 8.65
N GLY A 33 0.41 14.07 8.77
CA GLY A 33 0.91 14.67 10.01
C GLY A 33 2.25 14.12 10.49
N GLY A 34 3.21 13.92 9.58
CA GLY A 34 4.55 13.42 9.90
C GLY A 34 4.72 11.89 9.80
N GLY A 35 3.74 11.20 9.24
CA GLY A 35 3.83 9.79 8.88
C GLY A 35 2.96 9.49 7.68
N TYR A 36 2.80 8.21 7.36
CA TYR A 36 2.02 7.77 6.20
C TYR A 36 0.83 6.92 6.65
N LYS A 37 -0.28 7.03 5.93
CA LYS A 37 -1.49 6.25 6.16
C LYS A 37 -2.04 5.74 4.85
N LEU A 38 -2.63 4.55 4.91
CA LEU A 38 -3.38 3.98 3.81
C LEU A 38 -4.86 4.37 3.93
N ARG A 39 -5.45 4.76 2.81
CA ARG A 39 -6.87 5.06 2.68
C ARG A 39 -7.42 4.45 1.41
N LEU A 40 -8.68 4.03 1.44
CA LEU A 40 -9.34 3.54 0.23
C LEU A 40 -9.65 4.72 -0.68
N ASP A 41 -9.12 4.69 -1.90
CA ASP A 41 -9.32 5.73 -2.91
C ASP A 41 -9.20 5.13 -4.32
N ARG A 42 -9.47 5.94 -5.35
CA ARG A 42 -9.29 5.53 -6.75
C ARG A 42 -7.93 6.00 -7.29
N PRO A 43 -7.31 5.24 -8.21
CA PRO A 43 -6.04 5.66 -8.82
C PRO A 43 -6.24 6.88 -9.70
N SER A 44 -5.29 7.81 -9.64
CA SER A 44 -5.19 8.92 -10.58
C SER A 44 -4.09 8.63 -11.62
N ASP A 45 -4.14 9.31 -12.77
CA ASP A 45 -3.19 9.12 -13.88
C ASP A 45 -1.71 9.37 -13.49
N GLU A 46 -1.48 10.15 -12.43
CA GLU A 46 -0.14 10.51 -11.93
C GLU A 46 0.34 9.61 -10.79
N ASP A 47 -0.53 8.71 -10.30
CA ASP A 47 -0.23 7.77 -9.23
C ASP A 47 0.36 6.48 -9.80
N ARG A 48 1.36 5.95 -9.11
CA ARG A 48 1.81 4.60 -9.34
C ARG A 48 0.81 3.62 -8.74
N VAL A 49 0.22 2.80 -9.59
CA VAL A 49 -0.76 1.79 -9.21
C VAL A 49 -0.09 0.42 -9.20
N VAL A 50 -0.31 -0.33 -8.12
CA VAL A 50 0.03 -1.76 -8.04
C VAL A 50 -1.27 -2.54 -8.14
N GLU A 51 -1.42 -3.23 -9.26
CA GLU A 51 -2.54 -4.11 -9.55
C GLU A 51 -2.16 -5.58 -9.36
N GLN A 52 -3.08 -6.38 -8.84
CA GLN A 52 -2.94 -7.82 -8.70
C GLN A 52 -4.29 -8.48 -8.94
N GLU A 53 -4.32 -9.53 -9.76
CA GLU A 53 -5.56 -10.24 -10.14
C GLU A 53 -6.67 -9.30 -10.68
N GLY A 54 -6.28 -8.18 -11.31
CA GLY A 54 -7.22 -7.19 -11.84
C GLY A 54 -7.83 -6.25 -10.78
N HIS A 55 -7.36 -6.30 -9.53
CA HIS A 55 -7.73 -5.38 -8.47
C HIS A 55 -6.60 -4.39 -8.20
N VAL A 56 -6.96 -3.12 -7.99
CA VAL A 56 -6.04 -2.11 -7.49
C VAL A 56 -5.76 -2.41 -6.02
N LEU A 57 -4.56 -2.88 -5.71
CA LEU A 57 -4.18 -3.17 -4.33
C LEU A 57 -3.67 -1.91 -3.64
N PHE A 58 -2.74 -1.22 -4.30
CA PHE A 58 -2.00 -0.14 -3.69
C PHE A 58 -1.73 0.97 -4.70
N MET A 59 -1.74 2.21 -4.20
CA MET A 59 -1.48 3.39 -5.00
C MET A 59 -0.60 4.35 -4.22
N VAL A 60 0.34 4.99 -4.91
CA VAL A 60 1.22 5.99 -4.32
C VAL A 60 1.49 7.08 -5.33
N GLU A 61 1.44 8.34 -4.90
CA GLU A 61 1.81 9.46 -5.77
C GLU A 61 3.28 9.32 -6.17
N SER A 62 3.61 9.63 -7.43
CA SER A 62 4.99 9.55 -7.93
C SER A 62 6.02 10.23 -7.01
N LYS A 63 5.66 11.39 -6.44
CA LYS A 63 6.52 12.12 -5.48
C LYS A 63 6.75 11.35 -4.16
N LEU A 64 5.70 10.66 -3.68
CA LEU A 64 5.78 9.82 -2.48
C LEU A 64 6.57 8.54 -2.77
N ASP A 65 6.41 7.93 -3.95
CA ASP A 65 7.18 6.75 -4.36
C ASP A 65 8.68 7.01 -4.39
N GLU A 66 9.07 8.21 -4.86
CA GLU A 66 10.47 8.67 -4.83
C GLU A 66 10.98 8.91 -3.40
N ALA A 67 10.16 9.53 -2.54
CA ALA A 67 10.52 9.76 -1.14
C ALA A 67 10.62 8.45 -0.34
N LEU A 68 9.84 7.44 -0.72
CA LEU A 68 9.74 6.13 -0.07
C LEU A 68 10.55 5.07 -0.79
N GLN A 69 11.66 5.47 -1.43
CA GLN A 69 12.35 4.58 -2.34
C GLN A 69 12.95 3.31 -1.68
N ASP A 70 13.01 3.30 -0.37
CA ASP A 70 13.58 2.29 0.51
C ASP A 70 12.58 1.90 1.61
N VAL A 71 11.30 1.78 1.25
CA VAL A 71 10.24 1.41 2.19
C VAL A 71 9.52 0.19 1.65
N ILE A 72 9.32 -0.79 2.52
CA ILE A 72 8.54 -1.99 2.26
C ILE A 72 7.24 -1.85 3.03
N LEU A 73 6.12 -1.94 2.30
CA LEU A 73 4.83 -2.19 2.89
C LEU A 73 4.75 -3.66 3.26
N ASN A 74 4.75 -3.91 4.56
CA ASN A 74 4.63 -5.24 5.13
C ASN A 74 3.32 -5.36 5.92
N VAL A 75 2.90 -6.58 6.17
CA VAL A 75 1.81 -6.85 7.12
C VAL A 75 2.41 -7.46 8.35
N LYS A 76 2.10 -6.85 9.48
CA LYS A 76 2.40 -7.41 10.78
C LYS A 76 1.24 -8.29 11.18
N GLU A 77 1.44 -9.60 11.04
CA GLU A 77 0.52 -10.63 11.53
C GLU A 77 0.42 -10.50 13.06
N GLY A 78 -0.82 -10.38 13.57
CA GLY A 78 -1.16 -10.19 14.97
C GLY A 78 -2.66 -10.41 15.20
N ASP A 79 -3.20 -10.03 16.36
CA ASP A 79 -4.65 -10.16 16.64
C ASP A 79 -5.56 -9.45 15.61
N GLU A 80 -5.04 -8.39 14.98
CA GLU A 80 -5.63 -7.74 13.82
C GLU A 80 -4.48 -7.52 12.81
N ASP A 81 -4.55 -8.13 11.63
CA ASP A 81 -3.58 -7.93 10.56
C ASP A 81 -3.42 -6.45 10.27
N ARG A 82 -2.25 -5.90 10.60
CA ARG A 82 -1.99 -4.47 10.48
C ARG A 82 -0.91 -4.21 9.45
N LEU A 83 -1.27 -3.40 8.46
CA LEU A 83 -0.34 -2.86 7.49
C LEU A 83 0.66 -1.92 8.18
N VAL A 84 1.94 -2.19 7.98
CA VAL A 84 3.05 -1.42 8.51
C VAL A 84 4.02 -1.05 7.40
N LEU A 85 4.53 0.17 7.46
CA LEU A 85 5.58 0.63 6.56
C LEU A 85 6.89 0.51 7.30
N GLU A 86 7.77 -0.35 6.78
CA GLU A 86 9.07 -0.59 7.35
C GLU A 86 10.14 -0.08 6.38
N PRO A 87 11.19 0.59 6.85
CA PRO A 87 12.33 0.87 6.00
C PRO A 87 12.89 -0.46 5.47
N ALA A 88 13.31 -0.48 4.21
CA ALA A 88 13.90 -1.61 3.52
C ALA A 88 15.33 -1.83 4.03
N GLU A 89 15.50 -2.11 5.33
CA GLU A 89 16.76 -2.29 6.07
C GLU A 89 18.06 -1.97 5.28
N GLY A 90 18.46 -0.70 5.34
CA GLY A 90 19.75 -0.22 4.83
C GLY A 90 20.17 1.18 5.27
N GLY A 91 19.51 1.79 6.27
CA GLY A 91 19.87 3.10 6.81
C GLY A 91 20.60 3.00 8.15
N ALA A 92 21.90 3.33 8.15
CA ALA A 92 22.86 3.24 9.26
C ALA A 92 22.51 4.01 10.54
#